data_AF-A0A520HZQ9-F1
#
_entry.id   AF-A0A520HZQ9-F1
#
_cell.length_a   1.000
_cell.length_b   1.000
_cell.length_c   1.000
_cell.angle_alpha   90.00
_cell.angle_beta   90.00
_cell.angle_gamma   90.00
#
_symmetry.space_group_name_H-M   'P 1'
#
loop_
_entity.id
_entity.type
_entity.pdbx_description
1 polymer ?
#
loop_
_entity_poly.entity_id
_entity_poly.type
_entity_poly.pdbx_seq_one_letter_code
_entity_poly.pdbx_strand_id
1 'polypeptide(L)'
;IGVAAIAERMPPSTGPAMRIRVQIAASQAKRGGAFVELGERDLPIGLVALVSLGMLVPIGVLLWSVIAGGPLAGSEFALIGGALVFVVVIGLVIAAVCGYMAGLIGASNSPVSGIGILSVLAASLMLVGFFGRGTPPETTQALVAYALIVTGIVFGVATISNDNLQDLKTGQLVGATPWKQQVALVIGVIFGSLVVPPVLNLLGSTLGFVGAPRAGPNALAAPQAALISALAKGVLGGDLNWAMIGWGALAGAIAIVVDEALGRAGKLRLPPLGIGLGVYLPMAVTLPVVLGAVIGSVYDRWARTRPDPEAAERMGVLAATGMIVGESLWGVAFAGIVYATNSDAPLALVGPAWEMPALIGGTLLFLALVAAIYRYVRRVAAA
;
A
#
# COMPACT_ATOMS: atom_id res chain seq x y z
N ILE A 1 7.53 5.16 11.90
CA ILE A 1 7.36 5.03 10.43
C ILE A 1 6.50 6.16 9.87
N GLY A 2 5.20 6.25 10.20
CA GLY A 2 4.32 7.31 9.67
C GLY A 2 4.84 8.74 9.87
N VAL A 3 5.25 9.09 11.09
CA VAL A 3 5.81 10.42 11.39
C VAL A 3 7.13 10.67 10.68
N ALA A 4 8.02 9.66 10.63
CA ALA A 4 9.31 9.77 9.95
C ALA A 4 9.17 9.94 8.43
N ALA A 5 8.22 9.20 7.83
CA ALA A 5 7.97 9.22 6.39
C ALA A 5 7.33 10.53 5.91
N ILE A 6 6.59 11.23 6.78
CA ILE A 6 6.04 12.57 6.51
C ILE A 6 7.12 13.65 6.72
N ALA A 7 7.90 13.57 7.80
CA ALA A 7 8.87 14.60 8.17
C ALA A 7 10.14 14.61 7.28
N GLU A 8 10.60 13.46 6.80
CA GLU A 8 11.80 13.34 5.96
C GLU A 8 11.60 13.94 4.54
N ARG A 9 10.35 14.13 4.11
CA ARG A 9 10.03 14.33 2.68
C ARG A 9 9.10 15.51 2.37
N MET A 10 8.64 16.25 3.38
CA MET A 10 7.94 17.52 3.18
C MET A 10 8.93 18.68 3.02
N PRO A 11 8.92 19.43 1.90
CA PRO A 11 9.59 20.72 1.84
C PRO A 11 8.75 21.81 2.54
N PRO A 12 9.40 22.86 3.08
CA PRO A 12 8.71 24.07 3.52
C PRO A 12 8.21 24.82 2.28
N SER A 13 6.96 25.28 2.30
CA SER A 13 6.32 26.18 1.34
C SER A 13 5.70 25.57 0.06
N THR A 14 4.41 25.23 0.14
CA THR A 14 3.30 25.91 -0.57
C THR A 14 2.00 25.15 -0.30
N GLY A 15 1.06 25.79 0.38
CA GLY A 15 -0.15 25.12 0.88
C GLY A 15 -1.12 24.65 -0.22
N PRO A 16 -1.97 23.65 0.06
CA PRO A 16 -2.98 23.12 -0.88
C PRO A 16 -3.90 24.20 -1.48
N ALA A 17 -4.23 25.22 -0.68
CA ALA A 17 -5.12 26.32 -1.08
C ALA A 17 -4.57 27.18 -2.23
N MET A 18 -3.24 27.36 -2.33
CA MET A 18 -2.62 28.14 -3.41
C MET A 18 -2.71 27.39 -4.75
N ARG A 19 -2.57 26.06 -4.73
CA ARG A 19 -2.64 25.22 -5.93
C ARG A 19 -4.06 25.16 -6.50
N ILE A 20 -5.07 25.09 -5.63
CA ILE A 20 -6.49 25.15 -6.02
C ILE A 20 -6.79 26.50 -6.71
N ARG A 21 -6.26 27.63 -6.21
CA ARG A 21 -6.44 28.95 -6.81
C ARG A 21 -5.84 29.06 -8.21
N VAL A 22 -4.64 28.52 -8.44
CA VAL A 22 -3.97 28.51 -9.76
C VAL A 22 -4.76 27.66 -10.76
N GLN A 23 -5.31 26.52 -10.33
CA GLN A 23 -6.11 25.65 -11.19
C GLN A 23 -7.49 26.24 -11.53
N ILE A 24 -8.14 26.93 -10.58
CA ILE A 24 -9.40 27.65 -10.85
C ILE A 24 -9.17 28.76 -11.88
N ALA A 25 -8.06 29.51 -11.79
CA ALA A 25 -7.70 30.53 -12.76
C ALA A 25 -7.45 29.93 -14.16
N ALA A 26 -6.75 28.79 -14.25
CA ALA A 26 -6.54 28.08 -15.52
C ALA A 26 -7.85 27.52 -16.13
N SER A 27 -8.78 27.06 -15.28
CA SER A 27 -10.11 26.60 -15.73
C SER A 27 -10.99 27.75 -16.25
N GLN A 28 -10.84 28.95 -15.71
CA GLN A 28 -11.52 30.15 -16.23
C GLN A 28 -10.95 30.61 -17.58
N ALA A 29 -9.63 30.52 -17.79
CA ALA A 29 -9.00 30.81 -19.08
C ALA A 29 -9.48 29.87 -20.21
N LYS A 30 -9.73 28.58 -19.89
CA LYS A 30 -10.30 27.59 -20.83
C LYS A 30 -11.72 27.91 -21.34
N ARG A 31 -12.54 28.62 -20.56
CA ARG A 31 -13.90 29.00 -20.98
C ARG A 31 -13.92 30.08 -22.06
N GLY A 32 -12.78 30.71 -22.35
CA GLY A 32 -12.62 31.76 -23.37
C GLY A 32 -12.31 31.29 -24.80
N GLY A 33 -12.32 29.98 -25.09
CA GLY A 33 -12.15 29.46 -26.46
C GLY A 33 -10.70 29.37 -26.95
N ALA A 34 -9.70 29.43 -26.06
CA ALA A 34 -8.30 29.26 -26.43
C ALA A 34 -8.00 27.81 -26.86
N PHE A 35 -7.12 27.63 -27.85
CA PHE A 35 -6.66 26.33 -28.31
C PHE A 35 -5.81 25.67 -27.20
N VAL A 36 -6.28 24.56 -26.64
CA VAL A 36 -5.59 23.83 -25.56
C VAL A 36 -4.79 22.68 -26.18
N GLU A 37 -3.48 22.65 -25.94
CA GLU A 37 -2.60 21.55 -26.33
C GLU A 37 -3.11 20.21 -25.79
N LEU A 38 -2.86 19.11 -26.51
CA LEU A 38 -3.37 17.79 -26.11
C LEU A 38 -2.97 17.41 -24.67
N GLY A 39 -1.77 17.79 -24.23
CA GLY A 39 -1.25 17.53 -22.89
C GLY A 39 -1.91 18.33 -21.76
N GLU A 40 -2.71 19.36 -22.09
CA GLU A 40 -3.37 20.23 -21.11
C GLU A 40 -4.89 20.02 -21.04
N ARG A 41 -5.44 19.08 -21.82
CA ARG A 41 -6.88 18.75 -21.82
C ARG A 41 -7.22 17.84 -20.64
N ASP A 42 -7.45 18.46 -19.48
CA ASP A 42 -7.91 17.81 -18.25
C ASP A 42 -9.45 17.88 -18.06
N LEU A 43 -9.99 17.03 -17.17
CA LEU A 43 -11.40 17.07 -16.77
C LEU A 43 -11.74 18.42 -16.09
N PRO A 44 -12.95 18.96 -16.31
CA PRO A 44 -13.36 20.18 -15.64
C PRO A 44 -13.47 19.96 -14.13
N ILE A 45 -12.82 20.83 -13.33
CA ILE A 45 -12.74 20.70 -11.87
C ILE A 45 -14.12 20.61 -11.19
N GLY A 46 -15.13 21.28 -11.75
CA GLY A 46 -16.50 21.22 -11.25
C GLY A 46 -17.12 19.83 -11.39
N LEU A 47 -16.82 19.10 -12.48
CA LEU A 47 -17.26 17.72 -12.65
C LEU A 47 -16.55 16.80 -11.67
N VAL A 48 -15.24 16.97 -11.49
CA VAL A 48 -14.46 16.19 -10.51
C VAL A 48 -15.02 16.40 -9.10
N ALA A 49 -15.23 17.65 -8.68
CA ALA A 49 -15.81 17.97 -7.38
C ALA A 49 -17.22 17.36 -7.22
N LEU A 50 -18.08 17.49 -8.24
CA LEU A 50 -19.42 16.90 -8.23
C LEU A 50 -19.36 15.37 -8.07
N VAL A 51 -18.52 14.69 -8.85
CA VAL A 51 -18.36 13.23 -8.78
C VAL A 51 -17.78 12.81 -7.43
N SER A 52 -16.76 13.50 -6.92
CA SER A 52 -16.19 13.22 -5.59
C SER A 52 -17.22 13.39 -4.47
N LEU A 53 -18.03 14.45 -4.50
CA LEU A 53 -19.12 14.63 -3.55
C LEU A 53 -20.22 13.57 -3.73
N GLY A 54 -20.54 13.21 -4.98
CA GLY A 54 -21.47 12.14 -5.29
C GLY A 54 -21.02 10.78 -4.74
N MET A 55 -19.71 10.50 -4.74
CA MET A 55 -19.13 9.28 -4.17
C MET A 55 -19.24 9.19 -2.65
N LEU A 56 -19.56 10.28 -1.94
CA LEU A 56 -19.87 10.21 -0.51
C LEU A 56 -21.17 9.42 -0.23
N VAL A 57 -22.10 9.39 -1.18
CA VAL A 57 -23.35 8.63 -1.05
C VAL A 57 -23.12 7.12 -0.99
N PRO A 58 -22.46 6.46 -1.98
CA PRO A 58 -22.18 5.03 -1.89
C PRO A 58 -21.25 4.69 -0.71
N ILE A 59 -20.34 5.59 -0.32
CA ILE A 59 -19.56 5.42 0.91
C ILE A 59 -20.47 5.41 2.14
N GLY A 60 -21.41 6.35 2.23
CA GLY A 60 -22.40 6.41 3.31
C GLY A 60 -23.28 5.16 3.37
N VAL A 61 -23.72 4.65 2.22
CA VAL A 61 -24.48 3.39 2.12
C VAL A 61 -23.65 2.21 2.60
N LEU A 62 -22.38 2.12 2.19
CA LEU A 62 -21.46 1.09 2.67
C LEU A 62 -21.31 1.15 4.19
N LEU A 63 -21.04 2.33 4.75
CA LEU A 63 -20.89 2.52 6.19
C LEU A 63 -22.18 2.22 6.96
N TRP A 64 -23.34 2.58 6.40
CA TRP A 64 -24.64 2.21 6.96
C TRP A 64 -24.81 0.69 6.99
N SER A 65 -24.45 -0.02 5.92
CA SER A 65 -24.59 -1.48 5.85
C SER A 65 -23.78 -2.23 6.92
N VAL A 66 -22.71 -1.62 7.42
CA VAL A 66 -21.87 -2.17 8.52
C VAL A 66 -22.52 -1.96 9.89
N ILE A 67 -23.30 -0.89 10.05
CA ILE A 67 -23.95 -0.52 11.33
C ILE A 67 -25.33 -1.16 11.45
N ALA A 68 -26.04 -1.30 10.33
CA ALA A 68 -27.43 -1.71 10.28
C ALA A 68 -27.66 -3.08 10.95
N GLY A 69 -28.55 -3.11 11.95
CA GLY A 69 -28.89 -4.33 12.70
C GLY A 69 -27.82 -4.84 13.66
N GLY A 70 -26.72 -4.10 13.84
CA GLY A 70 -25.62 -4.45 14.74
C GLY A 70 -25.59 -3.65 16.05
N PRO A 71 -24.55 -3.86 16.90
CA PRO A 71 -24.38 -3.19 18.19
C PRO A 71 -24.20 -1.67 18.13
N LEU A 72 -24.09 -1.09 16.92
CA LEU A 72 -23.93 0.34 16.66
C LEU A 72 -25.23 0.99 16.16
N ALA A 73 -26.30 0.21 15.99
CA ALA A 73 -27.60 0.73 15.60
C ALA A 73 -28.09 1.81 16.58
N GLY A 74 -28.63 2.90 16.06
CA GLY A 74 -29.04 4.09 16.81
C GLY A 74 -27.98 5.20 16.88
N SER A 75 -26.75 4.95 16.39
CA SER A 75 -25.67 5.95 16.33
C SER A 75 -25.21 6.24 14.90
N GLU A 76 -26.07 5.95 13.91
CA GLU A 76 -25.80 6.08 12.48
C GLU A 76 -25.41 7.50 12.09
N PHE A 77 -26.13 8.51 12.62
CA PHE A 77 -25.87 9.91 12.27
C PHE A 77 -24.46 10.35 12.67
N ALA A 78 -24.05 10.03 13.91
CA ALA A 78 -22.73 10.40 14.43
C ALA A 78 -21.62 9.62 13.70
N LEU A 79 -21.80 8.31 13.51
CA LEU A 79 -20.80 7.46 12.87
C LEU A 79 -20.63 7.81 11.38
N ILE A 80 -21.72 7.79 10.60
CA ILE A 80 -21.66 8.06 9.16
C ILE A 80 -21.26 9.51 8.91
N GLY A 81 -21.89 10.47 9.62
CA GLY A 81 -21.54 11.88 9.48
C GLY A 81 -20.08 12.15 9.83
N GLY A 82 -19.61 11.64 10.97
CA GLY A 82 -18.23 11.75 11.40
C GLY A 82 -17.25 11.09 10.43
N ALA A 83 -17.54 9.87 9.96
CA ALA A 83 -16.70 9.17 9.00
C ALA A 83 -16.65 9.86 7.64
N LEU A 84 -17.76 10.39 7.12
CA LEU A 84 -17.76 11.14 5.86
C LEU A 84 -16.93 12.42 5.97
N VAL A 85 -17.09 13.18 7.05
CA VAL A 85 -16.25 14.36 7.33
C VAL A 85 -14.78 13.96 7.44
N PHE A 86 -14.50 12.88 8.16
CA PHE A 86 -13.15 12.34 8.29
C PHE A 86 -12.56 11.96 6.93
N VAL A 87 -13.28 11.21 6.09
CA VAL A 87 -12.84 10.83 4.75
C VAL A 87 -12.59 12.05 3.87
N VAL A 88 -13.46 13.06 3.92
CA VAL A 88 -13.26 14.30 3.14
C VAL A 88 -12.03 15.06 3.63
N VAL A 89 -11.92 15.32 4.93
CA VAL A 89 -10.86 16.17 5.49
C VAL A 89 -9.52 15.43 5.48
N ILE A 90 -9.46 14.26 6.12
CA ILE A 90 -8.23 13.48 6.26
C ILE A 90 -7.85 12.87 4.92
N GLY A 91 -8.82 12.37 4.14
CA GLY A 91 -8.56 11.86 2.79
C GLY A 91 -8.02 12.93 1.84
N LEU A 92 -8.53 14.17 1.88
CA LEU A 92 -7.99 15.27 1.07
C LEU A 92 -6.54 15.62 1.47
N VAL A 93 -6.26 15.72 2.77
CA VAL A 93 -4.90 15.98 3.28
C VAL A 93 -3.95 14.87 2.84
N ILE A 94 -4.36 13.62 3.00
CA ILE A 94 -3.57 12.44 2.62
C ILE A 94 -3.37 12.38 1.11
N ALA A 95 -4.41 12.60 0.30
CA ALA A 95 -4.30 12.64 -1.16
C ALA A 95 -3.28 13.69 -1.61
N ALA A 96 -3.31 14.88 -1.00
CA ALA A 96 -2.35 15.94 -1.30
C ALA A 96 -0.90 15.53 -0.95
N VAL A 97 -0.67 14.90 0.20
CA VAL A 97 0.66 14.43 0.63
C VAL A 97 1.14 13.27 -0.25
N CYS A 98 0.36 12.19 -0.36
CA CYS A 98 0.71 11.02 -1.15
C CYS A 98 0.94 11.37 -2.60
N GLY A 99 0.03 12.14 -3.20
CA GLY A 99 0.18 12.57 -4.58
C GLY A 99 1.44 13.41 -4.80
N TYR A 100 1.73 14.37 -3.92
CA TYR A 100 2.94 15.18 -4.04
C TYR A 100 4.21 14.32 -3.92
N MET A 101 4.21 13.34 -3.01
CA MET A 101 5.32 12.38 -2.88
C MET A 101 5.49 11.53 -4.13
N ALA A 102 4.41 10.96 -4.67
CA ALA A 102 4.47 10.21 -5.93
C ALA A 102 5.07 11.03 -7.07
N GLY A 103 4.68 12.30 -7.19
CA GLY A 103 5.20 13.19 -8.25
C GLY A 103 6.70 13.50 -8.12
N LEU A 104 7.26 13.49 -6.90
CA LEU A 104 8.68 13.77 -6.67
C LEU A 104 9.58 12.54 -6.70
N ILE A 105 9.15 11.45 -6.06
CA ILE A 105 10.01 10.29 -5.76
C ILE A 105 9.43 8.95 -6.25
N GLY A 106 8.26 8.98 -6.91
CA GLY A 106 7.54 7.81 -7.39
C GLY A 106 6.67 7.13 -6.33
N ALA A 107 5.61 6.45 -6.76
CA ALA A 107 4.67 5.71 -5.91
C ALA A 107 5.35 4.64 -5.06
N SER A 108 6.35 3.94 -5.61
CA SER A 108 7.05 2.85 -4.92
C SER A 108 7.81 3.31 -3.69
N ASN A 109 8.20 4.58 -3.63
CA ASN A 109 8.84 5.21 -2.48
C ASN A 109 7.87 6.06 -1.65
N SER A 110 6.59 6.13 -2.03
CA SER A 110 5.60 6.98 -1.36
C SER A 110 5.26 6.46 0.04
N PRO A 111 5.09 7.34 1.05
CA PRO A 111 4.90 6.95 2.44
C PRO A 111 3.49 6.43 2.77
N VAL A 112 2.78 5.84 1.79
CA VAL A 112 1.37 5.43 1.90
C VAL A 112 1.15 4.46 3.07
N SER A 113 2.07 3.51 3.27
CA SER A 113 1.98 2.55 4.39
C SER A 113 2.04 3.23 5.77
N GLY A 114 2.91 4.24 5.93
CA GLY A 114 3.04 5.01 7.16
C GLY A 114 1.85 5.92 7.42
N ILE A 115 1.29 6.51 6.36
CA ILE A 115 0.06 7.31 6.42
C ILE A 115 -1.12 6.44 6.85
N GLY A 116 -1.18 5.20 6.37
CA GLY A 116 -2.18 4.22 6.80
C GLY A 116 -2.26 3.97 8.30
N ILE A 117 -1.10 3.86 8.95
CA ILE A 117 -0.99 3.71 10.41
C ILE A 117 -1.56 4.95 11.11
N LEU A 118 -1.28 6.14 10.59
CA LEU A 118 -1.82 7.38 11.16
C LEU A 118 -3.33 7.49 10.92
N SER A 119 -3.83 7.05 9.77
CA SER A 119 -5.26 7.01 9.45
C SER A 119 -6.04 6.14 10.42
N VAL A 120 -5.56 4.93 10.74
CA VAL A 120 -6.24 4.07 11.70
C VAL A 120 -6.21 4.65 13.11
N LEU A 121 -5.08 5.22 13.54
CA LEU A 121 -4.98 5.87 14.85
C LEU A 121 -5.95 7.06 14.94
N ALA A 122 -6.01 7.91 13.91
CA ALA A 122 -6.89 9.06 13.87
C ALA A 122 -8.38 8.64 13.81
N ALA A 123 -8.73 7.63 13.00
CA ALA A 123 -10.08 7.10 12.93
C ALA A 123 -10.51 6.47 14.26
N SER A 124 -9.65 5.67 14.89
CA SER A 124 -9.92 5.09 16.21
C SER A 124 -10.02 6.16 17.31
N LEU A 125 -9.19 7.21 17.28
CA LEU A 125 -9.30 8.32 18.23
C LEU A 125 -10.57 9.15 18.04
N MET A 126 -11.00 9.36 16.79
CA MET A 126 -12.29 10.00 16.51
C MET A 126 -13.44 9.20 17.13
N LEU A 127 -13.43 7.88 16.98
CA LEU A 127 -14.46 7.01 17.57
C LEU A 127 -14.40 7.00 19.11
N VAL A 128 -13.21 7.00 19.70
CA VAL A 128 -13.05 7.20 21.15
C VAL A 128 -13.63 8.55 21.59
N GLY A 129 -13.50 9.60 20.77
CA GLY A 129 -14.10 10.90 21.04
C GLY A 129 -15.64 10.88 21.06
N PHE A 130 -16.28 10.03 20.25
CA PHE A 130 -17.74 9.91 20.20
C PHE A 130 -18.32 8.94 21.24
N PHE A 131 -17.65 7.82 21.51
CA PHE A 131 -18.19 6.73 22.34
C PHE A 131 -17.48 6.56 23.69
N GLY A 132 -16.38 7.28 23.91
CA GLY A 132 -15.51 7.07 25.06
C GLY A 132 -14.76 5.74 24.99
N ARG A 133 -14.26 5.29 26.14
CA ARG A 133 -13.64 3.97 26.35
C ARG A 133 -14.49 3.15 27.30
N GLY A 134 -14.34 1.82 27.25
CA GLY A 134 -15.05 0.90 28.16
C GLY A 134 -16.50 0.63 27.74
N THR A 135 -16.81 0.72 26.45
CA THR A 135 -18.09 0.24 25.91
C THR A 135 -18.15 -1.29 25.99
N PRO A 136 -19.35 -1.89 25.92
CA PRO A 136 -19.49 -3.35 25.92
C PRO A 136 -18.57 -4.02 24.87
N PRO A 137 -18.06 -5.23 25.12
CA PRO A 137 -17.10 -5.89 24.21
C PRO A 137 -17.61 -5.98 22.77
N GLU A 138 -18.89 -6.25 22.58
CA GLU A 138 -19.55 -6.33 21.26
C GLU A 138 -19.53 -4.98 20.53
N THR A 139 -19.82 -3.88 21.25
CA THR A 139 -19.74 -2.51 20.73
C THR A 139 -18.30 -2.15 20.40
N THR A 140 -17.33 -2.50 21.25
CA THR A 140 -15.90 -2.24 20.98
C THR A 140 -15.44 -2.97 19.71
N GLN A 141 -15.82 -4.24 19.54
CA GLN A 141 -15.50 -5.01 18.33
C GLN A 141 -16.12 -4.39 17.08
N ALA A 142 -17.38 -3.95 17.16
CA ALA A 142 -18.05 -3.26 16.05
C ALA A 142 -17.37 -1.92 15.71
N LEU A 143 -16.94 -1.14 16.71
CA LEU A 143 -16.18 0.10 16.51
C LEU A 143 -14.80 -0.17 15.88
N VAL A 144 -14.13 -1.26 16.25
CA VAL A 144 -12.86 -1.68 15.62
C VAL A 144 -13.09 -2.01 14.15
N ALA A 145 -14.10 -2.82 13.82
CA ALA A 145 -14.43 -3.15 12.44
C ALA A 145 -14.78 -1.88 11.63
N TYR A 146 -15.56 -0.98 12.21
CA TYR A 146 -15.91 0.30 11.62
C TYR A 146 -14.68 1.17 11.33
N ALA A 147 -13.76 1.30 12.30
CA ALA A 147 -12.51 2.04 12.15
C ALA A 147 -11.67 1.50 10.99
N LEU A 148 -11.57 0.17 10.86
CA LEU A 148 -10.83 -0.48 9.79
C LEU A 148 -11.44 -0.22 8.41
N ILE A 149 -12.77 -0.21 8.30
CA ILE A 149 -13.47 0.09 7.03
C ILE A 149 -13.26 1.56 6.64
N VAL A 150 -13.43 2.50 7.57
CA VAL A 150 -13.15 3.93 7.33
C VAL A 150 -11.69 4.14 6.93
N THR A 151 -10.77 3.47 7.61
CA THR A 151 -9.33 3.47 7.28
C THR A 151 -9.09 2.94 5.87
N GLY A 152 -9.76 1.85 5.47
CA GLY A 152 -9.68 1.27 4.13
C GLY A 152 -10.12 2.25 3.04
N ILE A 153 -11.19 3.01 3.27
CA ILE A 153 -11.64 4.06 2.35
C ILE A 153 -10.57 5.15 2.20
N VAL A 154 -10.01 5.63 3.30
CA VAL A 154 -8.92 6.63 3.29
C VAL A 154 -7.67 6.09 2.60
N PHE A 155 -7.36 4.80 2.80
CA PHE A 155 -6.29 4.13 2.06
C PHE A 155 -6.53 4.12 0.56
N GLY A 156 -7.76 3.81 0.12
CA GLY A 156 -8.13 3.86 -1.29
C GLY A 156 -7.96 5.26 -1.88
N VAL A 157 -8.35 6.31 -1.15
CA VAL A 157 -8.08 7.70 -1.54
C VAL A 157 -6.58 7.97 -1.67
N ALA A 158 -5.78 7.50 -0.70
CA ALA A 158 -4.34 7.67 -0.67
C ALA A 158 -3.64 7.01 -1.86
N THR A 159 -3.94 5.73 -2.12
CA THR A 159 -3.30 4.94 -3.19
C THR A 159 -3.71 5.42 -4.57
N ILE A 160 -5.01 5.68 -4.78
CA ILE A 160 -5.50 6.14 -6.09
C ILE A 160 -5.00 7.56 -6.40
N SER A 161 -4.96 8.46 -5.42
CA SER A 161 -4.38 9.79 -5.64
C SER A 161 -2.88 9.74 -5.94
N ASN A 162 -2.16 8.80 -5.32
CA ASN A 162 -0.75 8.58 -5.52
C ASN A 162 -0.46 8.10 -6.95
N ASP A 163 -1.17 7.05 -7.39
CA ASP A 163 -0.99 6.46 -8.72
C ASP A 163 -1.43 7.42 -9.82
N ASN A 164 -2.56 8.12 -9.63
CA ASN A 164 -3.05 9.09 -10.61
C ASN A 164 -2.03 10.21 -10.90
N LEU A 165 -1.36 10.77 -9.88
CA LEU A 165 -0.35 11.81 -10.13
C LEU A 165 0.93 11.27 -10.78
N GLN A 166 1.30 10.01 -10.52
CA GLN A 166 2.40 9.37 -11.23
C GLN A 166 2.06 9.08 -12.70
N ASP A 167 0.84 8.61 -12.97
CA ASP A 167 0.38 8.31 -14.32
C ASP A 167 0.23 9.59 -15.14
N LEU A 168 -0.29 10.66 -14.54
CA LEU A 168 -0.37 11.97 -15.18
C LEU A 168 1.03 12.51 -15.51
N LYS A 169 2.02 12.31 -14.62
CA LYS A 169 3.41 12.71 -14.91
C LYS A 169 3.99 11.91 -16.08
N THR A 170 3.80 10.60 -16.08
CA THR A 170 4.27 9.73 -17.17
C THR A 170 3.57 10.06 -18.49
N GLY A 171 2.26 10.31 -18.42
CA GLY A 171 1.42 10.74 -19.55
C GLY A 171 1.90 12.05 -20.16
N GLN A 172 2.22 13.04 -19.33
CA GLN A 172 2.79 14.30 -19.79
C GLN A 172 4.12 14.10 -20.53
N LEU A 173 4.99 13.20 -20.06
CA LEU A 173 6.29 12.93 -20.70
C LEU A 173 6.14 12.29 -22.09
N VAL A 174 5.07 11.52 -22.33
CA VAL A 174 4.79 10.87 -23.63
C VAL A 174 3.74 11.60 -24.47
N GLY A 175 3.30 12.80 -24.04
CA GLY A 175 2.31 13.61 -24.76
C GLY A 175 0.86 13.06 -24.71
N ALA A 176 0.52 12.25 -23.72
CA ALA A 176 -0.82 11.70 -23.53
C ALA A 176 -1.84 12.76 -23.07
N THR A 177 -3.12 12.52 -23.33
CA THR A 177 -4.22 13.40 -22.91
C THR A 177 -4.68 13.07 -21.47
N PRO A 178 -4.58 14.00 -20.50
CA PRO A 178 -4.87 13.74 -19.09
C PRO A 178 -6.25 13.13 -18.79
N TRP A 179 -7.32 13.65 -19.40
CA TRP A 179 -8.68 13.15 -19.10
C TRP A 179 -8.86 11.68 -19.51
N LYS A 180 -8.18 11.23 -20.58
CA LYS A 180 -8.24 9.83 -21.03
C LYS A 180 -7.54 8.91 -20.03
N GLN A 181 -6.46 9.37 -19.42
CA GLN A 181 -5.74 8.63 -18.39
C GLN A 181 -6.61 8.46 -17.13
N GLN A 182 -7.28 9.53 -16.70
CA GLN A 182 -8.18 9.46 -15.55
C GLN A 182 -9.35 8.50 -15.79
N VAL A 183 -9.95 8.51 -16.99
CA VAL A 183 -11.00 7.54 -17.35
C VAL A 183 -10.46 6.11 -17.38
N ALA A 184 -9.26 5.89 -17.94
CA ALA A 184 -8.61 4.58 -17.93
C ALA A 184 -8.35 4.08 -16.50
N LEU A 185 -7.93 4.97 -15.59
CA LEU A 185 -7.73 4.66 -14.18
C LEU A 185 -9.04 4.25 -13.51
N VAL A 186 -10.14 4.99 -13.75
CA VAL A 186 -11.47 4.61 -13.24
C VAL A 186 -11.88 3.21 -13.70
N ILE A 187 -11.67 2.90 -14.98
CA ILE A 187 -11.91 1.55 -15.51
C ILE A 187 -11.05 0.52 -14.78
N GLY A 188 -9.76 0.80 -14.59
CA GLY A 188 -8.84 -0.05 -13.85
C GLY A 188 -9.28 -0.32 -12.41
N VAL A 189 -9.76 0.71 -11.70
CA VAL A 189 -10.31 0.58 -10.34
C VAL A 189 -11.55 -0.31 -10.32
N ILE A 190 -12.44 -0.18 -11.30
CA ILE A 190 -13.63 -1.04 -11.42
C ILE A 190 -13.21 -2.51 -11.57
N PHE A 191 -12.33 -2.82 -12.53
CA PHE A 191 -11.84 -4.19 -12.71
C PHE A 191 -11.10 -4.72 -11.48
N GLY A 192 -10.24 -3.90 -10.88
CA GLY A 192 -9.53 -4.26 -9.65
C GLY A 192 -10.49 -4.57 -8.50
N SER A 193 -11.53 -3.76 -8.32
CA SER A 193 -12.55 -3.96 -7.28
C SER A 193 -13.44 -5.20 -7.52
N LEU A 194 -13.57 -5.65 -8.77
CA LEU A 194 -14.30 -6.88 -9.11
C LEU A 194 -13.45 -8.14 -8.94
N VAL A 195 -12.14 -8.05 -9.17
CA VAL A 195 -11.24 -9.23 -9.16
C VAL A 195 -10.59 -9.46 -7.80
N VAL A 196 -10.12 -8.40 -7.14
CA VAL A 196 -9.32 -8.54 -5.91
C VAL A 196 -10.12 -9.12 -4.74
N PRO A 197 -11.35 -8.68 -4.41
CA PRO A 197 -12.08 -9.22 -3.27
C PRO A 197 -12.42 -10.72 -3.39
N PRO A 198 -12.89 -11.25 -4.55
CA PRO A 198 -13.07 -12.69 -4.72
C PRO A 198 -11.78 -13.50 -4.57
N VAL A 199 -10.65 -13.00 -5.10
CA VAL A 199 -9.33 -13.65 -4.94
C VAL A 199 -8.92 -13.64 -3.47
N LEU A 200 -9.07 -12.53 -2.76
CA LEU A 200 -8.78 -12.47 -1.32
C LEU A 200 -9.71 -13.38 -0.51
N ASN A 201 -10.97 -13.54 -0.91
CA ASN A 201 -11.90 -14.47 -0.26
C ASN A 201 -11.46 -15.93 -0.49
N LEU A 202 -11.09 -16.29 -1.73
CA LEU A 202 -10.53 -17.61 -2.06
C LEU A 202 -9.29 -17.92 -1.21
N LEU A 203 -8.33 -17.00 -1.18
CA LEU A 203 -7.11 -17.15 -0.37
C LEU A 203 -7.43 -17.25 1.13
N GLY A 204 -8.37 -16.43 1.62
CA GLY A 204 -8.79 -16.43 3.02
C GLY A 204 -9.56 -17.68 3.43
N SER A 205 -10.31 -18.30 2.52
CA SER A 205 -11.03 -19.56 2.79
C SER A 205 -10.16 -20.81 2.65
N THR A 206 -9.07 -20.75 1.89
CA THR A 206 -8.21 -21.91 1.59
C THR A 206 -6.94 -21.93 2.43
N LEU A 207 -6.14 -20.87 2.37
CA LEU A 207 -4.86 -20.77 3.07
C LEU A 207 -5.05 -20.09 4.44
N GLY A 208 -6.00 -19.14 4.52
CA GLY A 208 -6.18 -18.29 5.68
C GLY A 208 -5.08 -17.23 5.82
N PHE A 209 -5.22 -16.35 6.81
CA PHE A 209 -4.24 -15.32 7.12
C PHE A 209 -3.73 -15.51 8.54
N VAL A 210 -2.42 -15.35 8.76
CA VAL A 210 -1.81 -15.49 10.09
C VAL A 210 -2.52 -14.57 11.09
N GLY A 211 -2.96 -15.15 12.21
CA GLY A 211 -3.73 -14.44 13.26
C GLY A 211 -5.24 -14.36 13.01
N ALA A 212 -5.75 -14.88 11.89
CA ALA A 212 -7.18 -15.07 11.68
C ALA A 212 -7.67 -16.39 12.29
N PRO A 213 -8.97 -16.52 12.64
CA PRO A 213 -9.52 -17.74 13.25
C PRO A 213 -9.34 -19.03 12.44
N ARG A 214 -9.11 -18.94 11.12
CA ARG A 214 -8.92 -20.07 10.19
C ARG A 214 -7.48 -20.20 9.69
N ALA A 215 -6.50 -19.68 10.43
CA ALA A 215 -5.11 -19.76 10.03
C ALA A 215 -4.58 -21.21 10.15
N GLY A 216 -4.37 -21.87 9.01
CA GLY A 216 -3.66 -23.15 8.95
C GLY A 216 -2.13 -22.98 9.02
N PRO A 217 -1.36 -24.08 8.96
CA PRO A 217 0.11 -24.04 8.93
C PRO A 217 0.66 -23.28 7.70
N ASN A 218 -0.11 -23.20 6.61
CA ASN A 218 0.25 -22.49 5.38
C ASN A 218 -0.41 -21.10 5.27
N ALA A 219 -0.83 -20.51 6.40
CA ALA A 219 -1.51 -19.22 6.39
C ALA A 219 -0.63 -18.09 5.86
N LEU A 220 -1.24 -17.21 5.08
CA LEU A 220 -0.58 -16.07 4.48
C LEU A 220 -0.24 -15.02 5.54
N ALA A 221 1.00 -14.54 5.55
CA ALA A 221 1.41 -13.46 6.44
C ALA A 221 0.80 -12.13 5.99
N ALA A 222 0.03 -11.48 6.86
CA ALA A 222 -0.54 -10.16 6.63
C ALA A 222 -0.11 -9.14 7.71
N PRO A 223 1.21 -8.87 7.86
CA PRO A 223 1.72 -8.04 8.97
C PRO A 223 1.16 -6.61 8.97
N GLN A 224 0.88 -6.04 7.80
CA GLN A 224 0.22 -4.73 7.65
C GLN A 224 -1.19 -4.74 8.24
N ALA A 225 -2.00 -5.72 7.86
CA ALA A 225 -3.37 -5.83 8.37
C ALA A 225 -3.36 -6.12 9.89
N ALA A 226 -2.44 -6.97 10.35
CA ALA A 226 -2.29 -7.30 11.77
C ALA A 226 -1.91 -6.06 12.60
N LEU A 227 -0.95 -5.25 12.16
CA LEU A 227 -0.56 -4.03 12.87
C LEU A 227 -1.68 -3.01 12.90
N ILE A 228 -2.35 -2.75 11.76
CA ILE A 228 -3.48 -1.80 11.69
C ILE A 228 -4.62 -2.26 12.60
N SER A 229 -4.95 -3.56 12.61
CA SER A 229 -5.96 -4.14 13.50
C SER A 229 -5.57 -4.03 14.97
N ALA A 230 -4.31 -4.33 15.32
CA ALA A 230 -3.82 -4.25 16.69
C ALA A 230 -3.86 -2.81 17.23
N LEU A 231 -3.51 -1.81 16.40
CA LEU A 231 -3.61 -0.41 16.77
C LEU A 231 -5.06 0.02 17.00
N ALA A 232 -5.97 -0.35 16.10
CA ALA A 232 -7.39 -0.04 16.27
C ALA A 232 -7.95 -0.63 17.57
N LYS A 233 -7.67 -1.91 17.82
CA LYS A 233 -8.05 -2.62 19.05
C LYS A 233 -7.45 -1.97 20.30
N GLY A 234 -6.16 -1.63 20.27
CA GLY A 234 -5.48 -1.00 21.40
C GLY A 234 -6.04 0.40 21.72
N VAL A 235 -6.30 1.23 20.72
CA VAL A 235 -6.84 2.59 20.93
C VAL A 235 -8.26 2.52 21.53
N LEU A 236 -9.12 1.69 20.94
CA LEU A 236 -10.53 1.58 21.33
C LEU A 236 -10.73 0.79 22.63
N GLY A 237 -9.94 -0.27 22.84
CA GLY A 237 -9.95 -1.07 24.05
C GLY A 237 -9.27 -0.41 25.25
N GLY A 238 -8.40 0.59 25.01
CA GLY A 238 -7.70 1.32 26.06
C GLY A 238 -6.35 0.71 26.48
N ASP A 239 -5.94 -0.41 25.87
CA ASP A 239 -4.71 -1.15 26.18
C ASP A 239 -3.48 -0.67 25.39
N LEU A 240 -3.60 0.40 24.60
CA LEU A 240 -2.49 0.89 23.79
C LEU A 240 -1.36 1.44 24.66
N ASN A 241 -0.16 0.89 24.48
CA ASN A 241 1.03 1.39 25.15
C ASN A 241 1.53 2.68 24.48
N TRP A 242 0.97 3.82 24.91
CA TRP A 242 1.36 5.16 24.44
C TRP A 242 2.84 5.47 24.66
N ALA A 243 3.45 4.94 25.73
CA ALA A 243 4.87 5.12 25.98
C ALA A 243 5.72 4.46 24.89
N MET A 244 5.37 3.24 24.44
CA MET A 244 6.07 2.60 23.30
C MET A 244 5.88 3.35 21.99
N ILE A 245 4.70 3.93 21.74
CA ILE A 245 4.48 4.80 20.57
C ILE A 245 5.39 6.03 20.65
N GLY A 246 5.50 6.64 21.84
CA GLY A 246 6.41 7.75 22.10
C GLY A 246 7.87 7.39 21.85
N TRP A 247 8.32 6.24 22.35
CA TRP A 247 9.66 5.71 22.07
C TRP A 247 9.89 5.47 20.57
N GLY A 248 8.90 4.95 19.85
CA GLY A 248 8.95 4.78 18.40
C GLY A 248 9.03 6.12 17.65
N ALA A 249 8.31 7.14 18.10
CA ALA A 249 8.38 8.49 17.55
C ALA A 249 9.76 9.13 17.79
N LEU A 250 10.31 8.99 19.00
CA LEU A 250 11.65 9.45 19.34
C LEU A 250 12.72 8.73 18.52
N ALA A 251 12.65 7.41 18.40
CA ALA A 251 13.57 6.63 17.57
C ALA A 251 13.51 7.07 16.10
N GLY A 252 12.32 7.37 15.58
CA GLY A 252 12.14 7.96 14.25
C GLY A 252 12.78 9.34 14.11
N ALA A 253 12.62 10.21 15.10
CA ALA A 253 13.27 11.52 15.10
C ALA A 253 14.80 11.41 15.16
N ILE A 254 15.33 10.51 15.99
CA ILE A 254 16.77 10.22 16.07
C ILE A 254 17.28 9.72 14.71
N ALA A 255 16.57 8.79 14.07
CA ALA A 255 16.93 8.29 12.75
C ALA A 255 17.01 9.42 11.71
N ILE A 256 16.05 10.34 11.70
CA ILE A 256 16.06 11.50 10.79
C ILE A 256 17.27 12.39 11.06
N VAL A 257 17.54 12.71 12.33
CA VAL A 257 18.68 13.55 12.71
C VAL A 257 20.01 12.89 12.30
N VAL A 258 20.14 11.58 12.51
CA VAL A 258 21.32 10.81 12.10
C VAL A 258 21.49 10.81 10.59
N ASP A 259 20.42 10.56 9.82
CA ASP A 259 20.49 10.59 8.36
C ASP A 259 20.92 11.94 7.81
N GLU A 260 20.33 13.02 8.31
CA GLU A 260 20.67 14.38 7.90
C GLU A 260 22.10 14.75 8.30
N ALA A 261 22.55 14.34 9.49
CA ALA A 261 23.92 14.53 9.94
C ALA A 261 24.93 13.76 9.07
N LEU A 262 24.62 12.51 8.71
CA LEU A 262 25.45 11.70 7.81
C LEU A 262 25.51 12.30 6.40
N GLY A 263 24.37 12.79 5.88
CA GLY A 263 24.30 13.50 4.60
C GLY A 263 25.17 14.76 4.58
N ARG A 264 25.12 15.57 5.65
CA ARG A 264 25.99 16.76 5.78
C ARG A 264 27.46 16.42 5.93
N ALA A 265 27.78 15.29 6.55
CA ALA A 265 29.15 14.80 6.69
C ALA A 265 29.71 14.12 5.43
N GLY A 266 28.94 14.05 4.33
CA GLY A 266 29.33 13.36 3.10
C GLY A 266 29.47 11.85 3.25
N LYS A 267 28.87 11.25 4.30
CA LYS A 267 28.90 9.82 4.57
C LYS A 267 27.69 9.13 3.93
N LEU A 268 27.70 7.79 3.95
CA LEU A 268 26.57 6.99 3.52
C LEU A 268 25.32 7.35 4.35
N ARG A 269 24.24 7.74 3.67
CA ARG A 269 22.94 8.06 4.29
C ARG A 269 22.28 6.79 4.84
N LEU A 270 21.51 6.95 5.90
CA LEU A 270 20.81 5.87 6.60
C LEU A 270 19.31 6.21 6.62
N PRO A 271 18.60 5.98 5.49
CA PRO A 271 17.24 6.48 5.30
C PRO A 271 16.30 5.95 6.40
N PRO A 272 15.66 6.83 7.20
CA PRO A 272 14.75 6.47 8.28
C PRO A 272 13.62 5.54 7.86
N LEU A 273 13.13 5.66 6.62
CA LEU A 273 12.14 4.74 6.07
C LEU A 273 12.64 3.28 6.04
N GLY A 274 13.90 3.06 5.66
CA GLY A 274 14.50 1.73 5.61
C GLY A 274 14.65 1.12 7.00
N ILE A 275 15.09 1.93 7.98
CA ILE A 275 15.15 1.54 9.39
C ILE A 275 13.75 1.16 9.89
N GLY A 276 12.77 2.01 9.57
CA GLY A 276 11.36 1.79 9.89
C GLY A 276 10.86 0.45 9.37
N LEU A 277 11.01 0.20 8.06
CA LEU A 277 10.58 -1.06 7.44
C LEU A 277 11.26 -2.27 8.07
N GLY A 278 12.56 -2.18 8.38
CA GLY A 278 13.31 -3.27 9.01
C GLY A 278 12.84 -3.61 10.43
N VAL A 279 12.51 -2.60 11.24
CA VAL A 279 11.95 -2.81 12.60
C VAL A 279 10.52 -3.34 12.56
N TYR A 280 9.77 -2.99 11.52
CA TYR A 280 8.35 -3.28 11.41
C TYR A 280 8.02 -4.63 10.77
N LEU A 281 8.79 -5.06 9.77
CA LEU A 281 8.52 -6.30 9.06
C LEU A 281 9.11 -7.51 9.79
N PRO A 282 8.38 -8.65 9.84
CA PRO A 282 8.92 -9.88 10.38
C PRO A 282 10.19 -10.33 9.67
N MET A 283 11.12 -10.96 10.38
CA MET A 283 12.36 -11.49 9.81
C MET A 283 12.13 -12.44 8.63
N ALA A 284 11.02 -13.18 8.64
CA ALA A 284 10.62 -14.06 7.54
C ALA A 284 10.40 -13.30 6.21
N VAL A 285 10.04 -12.02 6.25
CA VAL A 285 9.87 -11.16 5.06
C VAL A 285 11.13 -10.32 4.82
N THR A 286 11.75 -9.80 5.88
CA THR A 286 12.92 -8.92 5.78
C THR A 286 14.17 -9.66 5.26
N LEU A 287 14.42 -10.88 5.71
CA LEU A 287 15.65 -11.61 5.33
C LEU A 287 15.69 -11.95 3.83
N PRO A 288 14.62 -12.47 3.19
CA PRO A 288 14.59 -12.64 1.74
C PRO A 288 14.84 -11.35 0.96
N VAL A 289 14.30 -10.21 1.42
CA VAL A 289 14.53 -8.91 0.78
C VAL A 289 16.01 -8.51 0.87
N VAL A 290 16.64 -8.70 2.03
CA VAL A 290 18.08 -8.42 2.21
C VAL A 290 18.93 -9.34 1.33
N LEU A 291 18.63 -10.64 1.29
CA LEU A 291 19.32 -11.60 0.42
C LEU A 291 19.16 -11.23 -1.05
N GLY A 292 17.95 -10.88 -1.48
CA GLY A 292 17.65 -10.40 -2.82
C GLY A 292 18.43 -9.13 -3.16
N ALA A 293 18.55 -8.17 -2.24
CA ALA A 293 19.34 -6.96 -2.42
C ALA A 293 20.84 -7.25 -2.55
N VAL A 294 21.38 -8.20 -1.78
CA VAL A 294 22.77 -8.65 -1.91
C VAL A 294 23.00 -9.30 -3.27
N ILE A 295 22.12 -10.23 -3.69
CA ILE A 295 22.20 -10.88 -5.00
C ILE A 295 22.11 -9.85 -6.14
N GLY A 296 21.16 -8.93 -6.06
CA GLY A 296 21.01 -7.82 -6.99
C GLY A 296 22.26 -6.96 -7.07
N SER A 297 22.85 -6.57 -5.92
CA SER A 297 24.09 -5.79 -5.90
C SER A 297 25.27 -6.50 -6.57
N VAL A 298 25.35 -7.83 -6.45
CA VAL A 298 26.37 -8.64 -7.11
C VAL A 298 26.10 -8.74 -8.62
N TYR A 299 24.82 -8.82 -9.02
CA TYR A 299 24.43 -8.78 -10.41
C TYR A 299 24.74 -7.42 -11.05
N ASP A 300 24.38 -6.31 -10.41
CA ASP A 300 24.60 -4.95 -10.90
C ASP A 300 26.10 -4.64 -11.06
N ARG A 301 26.95 -5.10 -10.11
CA ARG A 301 28.41 -5.01 -10.25
C ARG A 301 28.92 -5.67 -11.52
N TRP A 302 28.31 -6.80 -11.93
CA TRP A 302 28.65 -7.47 -13.18
C TRP A 302 28.02 -6.78 -14.40
N ALA A 303 26.80 -6.26 -14.28
CA ALA A 303 26.10 -5.56 -15.36
C ALA A 303 26.85 -4.29 -15.77
N ARG A 304 27.43 -3.57 -14.80
CA ARG A 304 28.24 -2.36 -15.01
C ARG A 304 29.54 -2.59 -15.79
N THR A 305 30.00 -3.83 -15.93
CA THR A 305 31.17 -4.15 -16.77
C THR A 305 30.80 -4.47 -18.22
N ARG A 306 29.52 -4.35 -18.59
CA ARG A 306 29.01 -4.64 -19.94
C ARG A 306 29.03 -3.39 -20.82
N PRO A 307 28.98 -3.56 -22.16
CA PRO A 307 28.91 -2.44 -23.11
C PRO A 307 27.67 -1.57 -22.91
N ASP A 308 26.53 -2.18 -22.57
CA ASP A 308 25.28 -1.49 -22.19
C ASP A 308 24.89 -1.87 -20.75
N PRO A 309 25.38 -1.11 -19.74
CA PRO A 309 25.05 -1.34 -18.34
C PRO A 309 23.57 -1.21 -18.02
N GLU A 310 22.87 -0.25 -18.63
CA GLU A 310 21.47 0.03 -18.31
C GLU A 310 20.56 -1.10 -18.78
N ALA A 311 20.76 -1.60 -19.99
CA ALA A 311 20.01 -2.74 -20.49
C ALA A 311 20.28 -3.99 -19.64
N ALA A 312 21.54 -4.22 -19.27
CA ALA A 312 21.91 -5.36 -18.43
C ALA A 312 21.28 -5.29 -17.02
N GLU A 313 21.33 -4.14 -16.34
CA GLU A 313 20.68 -3.97 -15.03
C GLU A 313 19.15 -4.16 -15.14
N ARG A 314 18.50 -3.62 -16.17
CA ARG A 314 17.05 -3.79 -16.42
C ARG A 314 16.66 -5.26 -16.60
N MET A 315 17.49 -6.06 -17.24
CA MET A 315 17.25 -7.49 -17.42
C MET A 315 17.26 -8.26 -16.08
N GLY A 316 18.13 -7.86 -15.15
CA GLY A 316 18.11 -8.38 -13.77
C GLY A 316 16.84 -8.02 -13.01
N VAL A 317 16.41 -6.75 -13.10
CA VAL A 317 15.14 -6.28 -12.51
C VAL A 317 13.95 -7.04 -13.11
N LEU A 318 13.91 -7.22 -14.43
CA LEU A 318 12.85 -7.96 -15.10
C LEU A 318 12.75 -9.40 -14.59
N ALA A 319 13.89 -10.09 -14.46
CA ALA A 319 13.93 -11.44 -13.92
C ALA A 319 13.41 -11.52 -12.48
N ALA A 320 13.82 -10.59 -11.61
CA ALA A 320 13.33 -10.50 -10.24
C ALA A 320 11.82 -10.24 -10.18
N THR A 321 11.32 -9.27 -10.95
CA THR A 321 9.87 -8.97 -11.02
C THR A 321 9.07 -10.15 -11.57
N GLY A 322 9.59 -10.88 -12.56
CA GLY A 322 8.97 -12.08 -13.10
C GLY A 322 8.86 -13.20 -12.06
N MET A 323 9.88 -13.40 -11.21
CA MET A 323 9.80 -14.36 -10.11
C MET A 323 8.77 -13.96 -9.06
N ILE A 324 8.67 -12.68 -8.70
CA ILE A 324 7.67 -12.17 -7.75
C ILE A 324 6.24 -12.39 -8.29
N VAL A 325 5.98 -11.94 -9.52
CA VAL A 325 4.66 -12.07 -10.15
C VAL A 325 4.32 -13.55 -10.41
N GLY A 326 5.30 -14.35 -10.85
CA GLY A 326 5.12 -15.77 -11.11
C GLY A 326 4.75 -16.57 -9.87
N GLU A 327 5.41 -16.30 -8.74
CA GLU A 327 5.05 -16.90 -7.44
C GLU A 327 3.62 -16.55 -7.05
N SER A 328 3.22 -15.28 -7.17
CA SER A 328 1.88 -14.85 -6.77
C SER A 328 0.78 -15.43 -7.68
N LEU A 329 1.01 -15.51 -8.99
CA LEU A 329 0.09 -16.15 -9.93
C LEU A 329 -0.04 -17.65 -9.65
N TRP A 330 1.08 -18.33 -9.39
CA TRP A 330 1.05 -19.74 -9.00
C TRP A 330 0.33 -19.94 -7.66
N GLY A 331 0.53 -19.05 -6.68
CA GLY A 331 -0.16 -19.11 -5.39
C GLY A 331 -1.68 -19.03 -5.53
N VAL A 332 -2.19 -18.14 -6.39
CA VAL A 332 -3.64 -18.05 -6.69
C VAL A 332 -4.12 -19.32 -7.41
N ALA A 333 -3.38 -19.81 -8.41
CA ALA A 333 -3.73 -21.05 -9.10
C ALA A 333 -3.77 -22.26 -8.14
N PHE A 334 -2.75 -22.39 -7.28
CA PHE A 334 -2.65 -23.42 -6.26
C PHE A 334 -3.80 -23.33 -5.25
N ALA A 335 -4.15 -22.13 -4.78
CA ALA A 335 -5.32 -21.93 -3.92
C ALA A 335 -6.62 -22.38 -4.60
N GLY A 336 -6.76 -22.14 -5.90
CA GLY A 336 -7.89 -22.66 -6.69
C GLY A 336 -7.95 -24.20 -6.72
N ILE A 337 -6.79 -24.86 -6.81
CA ILE A 337 -6.70 -26.33 -6.75
C ILE A 337 -7.07 -26.85 -5.36
N VAL A 338 -6.53 -26.23 -4.29
CA VAL A 338 -6.87 -26.56 -2.89
C VAL A 338 -8.37 -26.43 -2.67
N TYR A 339 -8.98 -25.34 -3.15
CA TYR A 339 -10.41 -25.11 -3.07
C TYR A 339 -11.22 -26.20 -3.80
N ALA A 340 -10.83 -26.56 -5.02
CA ALA A 340 -11.55 -27.55 -5.83
C ALA A 340 -11.44 -28.98 -5.28
N THR A 341 -10.31 -29.31 -4.65
CA THR A 341 -10.01 -30.66 -4.15
C THR A 341 -10.37 -30.85 -2.67
N ASN A 342 -10.62 -29.76 -1.95
CA ASN A 342 -10.84 -29.75 -0.51
C ASN A 342 -9.73 -30.49 0.27
N SER A 343 -8.50 -30.34 -0.19
CA SER A 343 -7.29 -30.97 0.36
C SER A 343 -6.18 -29.94 0.49
N ASP A 344 -5.51 -29.92 1.65
CA ASP A 344 -4.40 -29.00 1.93
C ASP A 344 -3.11 -29.37 1.16
N ALA A 345 -3.05 -30.59 0.63
CA ALA A 345 -1.89 -31.11 -0.09
C ALA A 345 -2.31 -31.79 -1.41
N PRO A 346 -2.98 -31.06 -2.33
CA PRO A 346 -3.60 -31.67 -3.51
C PRO A 346 -2.58 -32.14 -4.55
N LEU A 347 -1.36 -31.62 -4.47
CA LEU A 347 -0.24 -31.97 -5.36
C LEU A 347 0.82 -32.83 -4.66
N ALA A 348 0.51 -33.39 -3.48
CA ALA A 348 1.46 -34.27 -2.79
C ALA A 348 1.63 -35.59 -3.55
N LEU A 349 2.86 -35.86 -3.99
CA LEU A 349 3.22 -37.10 -4.68
C LEU A 349 3.72 -38.18 -3.72
N VAL A 350 4.19 -37.78 -2.54
CA VAL A 350 4.86 -38.64 -1.55
C VAL A 350 4.29 -38.37 -0.16
N GLY A 351 4.31 -39.39 0.70
CA GLY A 351 3.81 -39.30 2.07
C GLY A 351 4.74 -38.53 3.03
N PRO A 352 4.31 -38.35 4.30
CA PRO A 352 5.01 -37.52 5.29
C PRO A 352 6.48 -37.91 5.55
N ALA A 353 6.84 -39.17 5.34
CA ALA A 353 8.22 -39.66 5.51
C ALA A 353 9.24 -38.95 4.59
N TRP A 354 8.78 -38.31 3.51
CA TRP A 354 9.61 -37.61 2.54
C TRP A 354 9.70 -36.10 2.76
N GLU A 355 9.11 -35.57 3.84
CA GLU A 355 9.04 -34.12 4.09
C GLU A 355 10.44 -33.48 4.12
N MET A 356 11.37 -34.02 4.92
CA MET A 356 12.74 -33.50 5.00
C MET A 356 13.54 -33.61 3.69
N PRO A 357 13.59 -34.78 3.01
CA PRO A 357 14.19 -34.90 1.69
C PRO A 357 13.57 -33.96 0.64
N ALA A 358 12.23 -33.80 0.65
CA ALA A 358 11.51 -32.92 -0.27
C ALA A 358 11.83 -31.44 -0.01
N LEU A 359 11.93 -31.02 1.25
CA LEU A 359 12.33 -29.66 1.61
C LEU A 359 13.75 -29.35 1.13
N ILE A 360 14.71 -30.25 1.37
CA ILE A 360 16.10 -30.08 0.92
C ILE A 360 16.17 -30.08 -0.60
N GLY A 361 15.58 -31.08 -1.25
CA GLY A 361 15.57 -31.21 -2.71
C GLY A 361 14.88 -30.04 -3.40
N GLY A 362 13.73 -29.61 -2.88
CA GLY A 362 12.98 -28.45 -3.36
C GLY A 362 13.77 -27.14 -3.20
N THR A 363 14.45 -26.97 -2.07
CA THR A 363 15.32 -25.79 -1.85
C THR A 363 16.50 -25.78 -2.82
N LEU A 364 17.16 -26.93 -3.02
CA LEU A 364 18.27 -27.04 -3.98
C LEU A 364 17.81 -26.79 -5.42
N LEU A 365 16.66 -27.35 -5.80
CA LEU A 365 16.05 -27.11 -7.11
C LEU A 365 15.70 -25.63 -7.30
N PHE A 366 15.11 -24.99 -6.30
CA PHE A 366 14.81 -23.56 -6.32
C PHE A 366 16.08 -22.73 -6.53
N LEU A 367 17.14 -22.98 -5.75
CA LEU A 367 18.42 -22.30 -5.90
C LEU A 367 19.05 -22.55 -7.28
N ALA A 368 18.94 -23.76 -7.81
CA ALA A 368 19.44 -24.11 -9.14
C ALA A 368 18.66 -23.37 -10.24
N LEU A 369 17.32 -23.28 -10.12
CA LEU A 369 16.48 -22.53 -11.06
C LEU A 369 16.78 -21.04 -11.01
N VAL A 370 16.92 -20.45 -9.82
CA VAL A 370 17.33 -19.05 -9.66
C VAL A 370 18.69 -18.84 -10.33
N ALA A 371 19.68 -19.70 -10.07
CA ALA A 371 20.99 -19.60 -10.71
C ALA A 371 20.90 -19.76 -12.25
N ALA A 372 20.04 -20.66 -12.75
CA ALA A 372 19.82 -20.87 -14.17
C ALA A 372 19.19 -19.64 -14.83
N ILE A 373 18.17 -19.02 -14.20
CA ILE A 373 17.54 -17.78 -14.66
C ILE A 373 18.57 -16.67 -14.72
N TYR A 374 19.32 -16.42 -13.65
CA TYR A 374 20.34 -15.38 -13.65
C TYR A 374 21.44 -15.64 -14.70
N ARG A 375 21.84 -16.91 -14.91
CA ARG A 375 22.78 -17.27 -16.00
C ARG A 375 22.19 -17.02 -17.38
N TYR A 376 20.93 -17.36 -17.60
CA TYR A 376 20.23 -17.11 -18.86
C TYR A 376 20.13 -15.62 -19.15
N VAL A 377 19.69 -14.83 -18.17
CA VAL A 377 19.59 -13.38 -18.24
C VAL A 377 20.96 -12.75 -18.50
N ARG A 378 22.03 -13.26 -17.86
CA ARG A 378 23.40 -12.82 -18.14
C ARG A 378 23.85 -13.09 -19.58
N ARG A 379 23.44 -14.22 -20.17
CA ARG A 379 23.75 -14.55 -21.56
C ARG A 379 22.99 -13.65 -22.52
N VAL A 380 21.71 -13.42 -22.26
CA VAL A 380 20.86 -12.54 -23.09
C VAL A 380 21.35 -11.10 -23.03
N ALA A 381 21.73 -10.60 -21.84
CA ALA A 381 22.27 -9.25 -21.67
C ALA A 381 23.71 -9.08 -22.19
N ALA A 382 24.39 -10.17 -22.56
CA ALA A 382 25.73 -10.14 -23.13
C ALA A 382 25.76 -10.41 -24.65
N ALA A 383 24.63 -10.83 -25.21
CA ALA A 383 24.39 -10.91 -26.65
C ALA A 383 23.90 -9.55 -27.15
#